data_AF-A0A933V9V5-F1
#
_entry.id   AF-A0A933V9V5-F1
#
_cell.length_a   1.000
_cell.length_b   1.000
_cell.length_c   1.000
_cell.angle_alpha   90.00
_cell.angle_beta   90.00
_cell.angle_gamma   90.00
#
_symmetry.space_group_name_H-M   'P 1'
#
loop_
_entity.id
_entity.type
_entity.pdbx_description
1 polymer ?
#
loop_
_entity_poly.entity_id
_entity_poly.type
_entity_poly.pdbx_seq_one_letter_code
_entity_poly.pdbx_strand_id
1 'polypeptide(L)'
;MSEEFKERMEDPEAKLAAVFIDEYLRSRGQTLESICNLPKDQAKQLMIEASTFAATKLAEVENKARALQEIHGVASAGHSHTSQSD
;
A
#
# COMPACT_ATOMS: atom_id res chain seq x y z
N MET A 1 -9.02 -23.81 -4.55
CA MET A 1 -8.41 -22.46 -4.50
C MET A 1 -8.12 -22.07 -5.95
N SER A 2 -8.77 -21.03 -6.48
CA SER A 2 -8.68 -20.65 -7.90
C SER A 2 -7.34 -20.00 -8.25
N GLU A 3 -6.91 -20.10 -9.50
CA GLU A 3 -5.65 -19.52 -10.01
C GLU A 3 -5.58 -17.98 -9.85
N GLU A 4 -6.71 -17.27 -9.99
CA GLU A 4 -6.79 -15.81 -9.75
C GLU A 4 -6.32 -15.39 -8.34
N PHE A 5 -6.55 -16.23 -7.33
CA PHE A 5 -6.10 -15.93 -5.96
C PHE A 5 -4.59 -16.08 -5.81
N LYS A 6 -3.95 -16.95 -6.59
CA LYS A 6 -2.48 -17.11 -6.61
C LYS A 6 -1.80 -15.96 -7.34
N GLU A 7 -2.37 -15.50 -8.45
CA GLU A 7 -1.81 -14.38 -9.23
C GLU A 7 -1.86 -13.06 -8.43
N ARG A 8 -2.94 -12.83 -7.69
CA ARG A 8 -3.01 -11.74 -6.69
C ARG A 8 -2.02 -11.88 -5.55
N MET A 9 -1.52 -13.08 -5.23
CA MET A 9 -0.44 -13.25 -4.25
C MET A 9 0.94 -12.91 -4.82
N GLU A 10 1.09 -12.77 -6.14
CA GLU A 10 2.35 -12.32 -6.77
C GLU A 10 2.43 -10.80 -6.91
N ASP A 11 1.28 -10.12 -6.97
CA ASP A 11 1.16 -8.66 -7.00
C ASP A 11 1.86 -7.99 -5.78
N PRO A 12 2.89 -7.14 -5.99
CA PRO A 12 3.56 -6.41 -4.93
C PRO A 12 2.62 -5.55 -4.08
N GLU A 13 1.57 -4.97 -4.68
CA GLU A 13 0.61 -4.14 -3.96
C GLU A 13 -0.25 -4.99 -3.02
N ALA A 14 -0.74 -6.13 -3.49
CA ALA A 14 -1.45 -7.10 -2.66
C ALA A 14 -0.60 -7.65 -1.51
N LYS A 15 0.69 -7.92 -1.73
CA LYS A 15 1.63 -8.31 -0.66
C LYS A 15 1.78 -7.20 0.38
N LEU A 16 1.93 -5.96 -0.06
CA LEU A 16 2.07 -4.82 0.84
C LEU A 16 0.77 -4.54 1.63
N ALA A 17 -0.39 -4.68 0.97
CA ALA A 17 -1.69 -4.61 1.63
C ALA A 17 -1.81 -5.65 2.76
N ALA A 18 -1.37 -6.89 2.52
CA ALA A 18 -1.39 -7.95 3.53
C ALA A 18 -0.52 -7.61 4.75
N VAL A 19 0.63 -6.96 4.54
CA VAL A 19 1.49 -6.47 5.64
C VAL A 19 0.77 -5.41 6.47
N PHE A 20 0.12 -4.44 5.84
CA PHE A 20 -0.63 -3.41 6.57
C PHE A 20 -1.87 -3.95 7.30
N ILE A 21 -2.55 -4.95 6.72
CA ILE A 21 -3.65 -5.66 7.38
C ILE A 21 -3.13 -6.35 8.66
N ASP A 22 -2.02 -7.09 8.56
CA ASP A 22 -1.41 -7.76 9.71
C ASP A 22 -0.95 -6.76 10.78
N GLU A 23 -0.35 -5.64 10.38
CA GLU A 23 0.02 -4.54 11.28
C GLU A 23 -1.20 -4.01 12.05
N TYR A 24 -2.31 -3.73 11.36
CA TYR A 24 -3.55 -3.25 11.98
C TYR A 24 -4.07 -4.25 13.01
N LEU A 25 -4.15 -5.54 12.64
CA LEU A 25 -4.63 -6.57 13.56
C LEU A 25 -3.74 -6.68 14.80
N ARG A 26 -2.42 -6.68 14.62
CA ARG A 26 -1.46 -6.74 15.74
C ARG A 26 -1.60 -5.54 16.67
N SER A 27 -1.85 -4.34 16.14
CA SER A 27 -2.12 -3.14 16.95
C SER A 27 -3.37 -3.27 17.82
N ARG A 28 -4.31 -4.14 17.43
CA ARG A 28 -5.53 -4.48 18.17
C ARG A 28 -5.37 -5.74 19.04
N GLY A 29 -4.16 -6.29 19.13
CA GLY A 29 -3.87 -7.53 19.85
C GLY A 29 -4.46 -8.79 19.18
N GLN A 30 -4.72 -8.72 17.87
CA GLN A 30 -5.29 -9.80 17.07
C GLN A 30 -4.28 -10.28 16.01
N THR A 31 -4.52 -11.47 15.47
CA THR A 31 -3.87 -12.03 14.28
C THR A 31 -4.92 -12.51 13.29
N LEU A 32 -4.54 -12.79 12.06
CA LEU A 32 -5.45 -13.40 11.07
C LEU A 32 -6.07 -14.72 11.58
N GLU A 33 -5.32 -15.49 12.36
CA GLU A 33 -5.78 -16.73 12.96
C GLU A 33 -6.76 -16.47 14.12
N SER A 34 -6.47 -15.47 14.96
CA SER A 34 -7.32 -15.16 16.12
C SER A 34 -8.67 -14.60 15.71
N ILE A 35 -8.74 -13.79 14.63
CA ILE A 35 -10.01 -13.25 14.14
C ILE A 35 -10.95 -14.33 13.60
N CYS A 36 -10.42 -15.45 13.08
CA CYS A 36 -11.23 -16.56 12.60
C CYS A 36 -12.01 -17.25 13.74
N ASN A 37 -11.56 -17.07 14.98
CA ASN A 37 -12.22 -17.59 16.18
C ASN A 37 -13.22 -16.59 16.79
N LEU A 38 -13.32 -15.37 16.26
CA LEU A 38 -14.28 -14.37 16.73
C LEU A 38 -15.67 -14.61 16.13
N PRO A 39 -16.73 -14.05 16.75
CA PRO A 39 -18.04 -13.99 16.12
C PRO A 39 -17.94 -13.37 14.73
N LYS A 40 -18.68 -13.94 13.77
CA LYS A 40 -18.61 -13.57 12.35
C LYS A 40 -18.73 -12.07 12.10
N ASP A 41 -19.60 -11.40 12.84
CA ASP A 41 -19.80 -9.95 12.71
C ASP A 41 -18.59 -9.15 13.21
N GLN A 42 -17.96 -9.57 14.30
CA GLN A 42 -16.74 -8.94 14.81
C GLN A 42 -15.55 -9.19 13.89
N ALA A 43 -15.38 -10.42 13.40
CA ALA A 43 -14.33 -10.75 12.44
C ALA A 43 -14.49 -9.94 11.14
N LYS A 44 -15.73 -9.81 10.64
CA LYS A 44 -16.05 -9.01 9.46
C LYS A 44 -15.73 -7.53 9.71
N GLN A 45 -16.13 -6.98 10.85
CA GLN A 45 -15.88 -5.58 11.18
C GLN A 45 -14.37 -5.28 11.26
N LEU A 46 -13.59 -6.14 11.93
CA LEU A 46 -12.14 -6.01 12.00
C LEU A 46 -11.48 -6.10 10.62
N MET A 47 -11.97 -6.98 9.74
CA MET A 47 -11.44 -7.09 8.38
C MET A 47 -11.75 -5.87 7.52
N ILE A 48 -12.95 -5.28 7.68
CA ILE A 48 -13.29 -4.02 7.00
C ILE A 48 -12.32 -2.92 7.46
N GLU A 49 -12.13 -2.76 8.76
CA GLU A 49 -11.22 -1.75 9.31
C GLU A 49 -9.78 -1.96 8.87
N ALA A 50 -9.28 -3.20 8.92
CA ALA A 50 -7.92 -3.54 8.49
C ALA A 50 -7.72 -3.26 6.98
N SER A 51 -8.71 -3.59 6.16
CA SER A 51 -8.66 -3.33 4.71
C SER A 51 -8.68 -1.84 4.40
N THR A 52 -9.51 -1.06 5.10
CA THR A 52 -9.53 0.40 4.99
C THR A 52 -8.19 1.01 5.41
N PHE A 53 -7.61 0.55 6.52
CA PHE A 53 -6.28 0.98 6.97
C PHE A 53 -5.21 0.70 5.90
N ALA A 54 -5.18 -0.50 5.34
CA ALA A 54 -4.23 -0.86 4.30
C ALA A 54 -4.36 0.01 3.04
N ALA A 55 -5.59 0.28 2.59
CA ALA A 55 -5.84 1.17 1.47
C ALA A 55 -5.32 2.60 1.72
N THR A 56 -5.55 3.14 2.93
CA THR A 56 -4.98 4.44 3.31
C THR A 56 -3.46 4.44 3.29
N LYS A 57 -2.83 3.37 3.80
CA LYS A 57 -1.36 3.26 3.81
C LYS A 57 -0.75 3.11 2.43
N LEU A 58 -1.39 2.37 1.53
CA LEU A 58 -0.98 2.30 0.13
C LEU A 58 -1.03 3.68 -0.53
N ALA A 59 -2.13 4.42 -0.36
CA ALA A 59 -2.25 5.77 -0.89
C ALA A 59 -1.16 6.72 -0.33
N GLU A 60 -0.79 6.59 0.95
CA GLU A 60 0.34 7.34 1.52
C GLU A 60 1.67 7.00 0.85
N VAL A 61 1.94 5.71 0.58
CA VAL A 61 3.17 5.25 -0.07
C VAL A 61 3.25 5.78 -1.50
N GLU A 62 2.17 5.65 -2.27
CA GLU A 62 2.11 6.18 -3.63
C GLU A 62 2.31 7.69 -3.67
N ASN A 63 1.69 8.43 -2.75
CA ASN A 63 1.82 9.87 -2.72
C ASN A 63 3.26 10.31 -2.42
N LYS A 64 3.95 9.60 -1.51
CA LYS A 64 5.37 9.82 -1.24
C LYS A 64 6.24 9.48 -2.44
N ALA A 65 5.94 8.39 -3.14
CA ALA A 65 6.68 8.00 -4.35
C ALA A 65 6.54 9.06 -5.45
N ARG A 66 5.32 9.58 -5.68
CA ARG A 66 5.07 10.68 -6.63
C ARG A 66 5.81 11.95 -6.23
N ALA A 67 5.75 12.35 -4.96
CA ALA A 67 6.45 13.55 -4.49
C ALA A 67 7.98 13.44 -4.68
N LEU A 68 8.56 12.27 -4.43
CA LEU A 68 9.99 12.03 -4.70
C LEU A 68 10.31 12.15 -6.21
N GLN A 69 9.46 11.60 -7.08
CA GLN A 69 9.63 11.72 -8.53
C GLN A 69 9.54 13.18 -9.00
N GLU A 70 8.62 13.98 -8.45
CA GLU A 70 8.52 15.41 -8.76
C GLU A 70 9.80 16.16 -8.35
N ILE A 71 10.32 15.91 -7.15
CA ILE A 71 11.57 16.54 -6.68
C ILE A 71 12.76 16.19 -7.60
N HIS A 72 12.89 14.91 -8.00
CA HIS A 72 13.96 14.48 -8.89
C HIS A 72 13.76 14.91 -10.35
N GLY A 73 12.51 15.03 -10.82
CA GLY A 73 12.15 15.49 -12.16
C GLY A 73 12.45 16.98 -12.38
N VAL A 74 12.26 17.80 -11.35
CA VAL A 74 12.62 19.24 -11.39
C VAL A 74 14.14 19.46 -11.52
N ALA A 75 14.96 18.55 -10.99
CA ALA A 75 16.42 18.66 -11.09
C ALA A 75 16.96 18.39 -12.52
N SER A 76 16.23 17.64 -13.36
CA SER A 76 16.68 17.31 -14.73
C SER A 76 16.28 18.36 -15.78
N ALA A 77 15.32 19.23 -15.50
CA ALA A 77 14.81 20.22 -16.47
C ALA A 77 15.61 21.55 -16.49
N GLY A 78 16.67 21.67 -15.70
CA GLY A 78 17.41 22.93 -15.49
C GLY A 78 18.65 23.18 -16.37
N HIS A 79 19.05 22.26 -17.27
CA HIS A 79 20.23 22.44 -18.13
C HIS A 79 19.87 22.59 -19.61
N SER A 80 19.01 23.57 -19.93
CA SER A 80 18.98 24.13 -21.29
C SER A 80 20.04 25.23 -21.35
N HIS A 81 21.27 24.84 -21.69
CA HIS A 81 22.34 25.78 -22.03
C HIS A 81 21.86 26.63 -23.21
N THR A 82 21.59 27.91 -22.94
CA THR A 82 21.33 28.93 -23.96
C THR A 82 22.64 29.17 -24.72
N SER A 83 22.90 28.38 -25.75
CA SER A 83 23.96 28.69 -26.72
C SER A 83 23.41 29.73 -27.70
N GLN A 84 23.62 30.99 -27.33
CA GLN A 84 23.63 32.12 -28.24
C GLN A 84 24.72 31.86 -29.30
N SER A 85 24.36 31.89 -30.59
CA SER A 85 25.31 31.87 -31.70
C SER A 85 25.09 33.12 -32.54
N ASP A 86 26.20 33.79 -32.82
CA ASP A 86 26.38 35.03 -33.58
C ASP A 86 25.82 34.99 -35.01
#